data_AF-A0AAD7BSQ5-F1
#
_entry.id   AF-A0AAD7BSQ5-F1
#
_cell.length_a   1.000
_cell.length_b   1.000
_cell.length_c   1.000
_cell.angle_alpha   90.00
_cell.angle_beta   90.00
_cell.angle_gamma   90.00
#
_symmetry.space_group_name_H-M   'P 1'
#
loop_
_entity.id
_entity.type
_entity.pdbx_description
1 polymer ?
#
loop_
_entity_poly.entity_id
_entity_poly.type
_entity_poly.pdbx_seq_one_letter_code
_entity_poly.pdbx_strand_id
1 'polypeptide(L)'
;VSTQPFPQVPETSSSVWGALLRSRIAETIQPQVDRWCSGLDALLLGLFSVIVTAFLVDSLTGLQQDEVARTNELLANLTEIVIQLSAGATLSTLKVAPPTSFLPDAVDVRLNSYWTISLILSVRAL
;
A
#
# COMPACT_ATOMS: atom_id res chain seq x y z
N VAL A 1 8.42 -62.23 41.63
CA VAL A 1 9.08 -61.10 40.94
C VAL A 1 9.57 -61.62 39.60
N SER A 2 8.81 -61.40 38.52
CA SER A 2 9.21 -61.81 37.17
C SER A 2 9.73 -60.58 36.42
N THR A 3 11.04 -60.42 36.39
CA THR A 3 11.72 -59.48 35.50
C THR A 3 11.77 -60.08 34.10
N GLN A 4 10.76 -59.78 33.28
CA GLN A 4 10.82 -60.02 31.84
C GLN A 4 11.73 -58.95 31.21
N PRO A 5 12.67 -59.32 30.32
CA PRO A 5 13.49 -58.34 29.61
C PRO A 5 12.60 -57.52 28.67
N PHE A 6 12.82 -56.20 28.61
CA PHE A 6 12.13 -55.35 27.65
C PHE A 6 12.39 -55.85 26.22
N PRO A 7 11.34 -56.01 25.38
CA PRO A 7 11.52 -56.38 23.98
C PRO A 7 12.39 -55.31 23.30
N GLN A 8 13.57 -55.73 22.85
CA GLN A 8 14.48 -54.86 22.12
C GLN A 8 13.85 -54.55 20.76
N VAL A 9 13.45 -53.29 20.58
CA VAL A 9 12.96 -52.77 19.30
C VAL A 9 14.10 -52.90 18.29
N PRO A 10 13.92 -53.59 17.15
CA PRO A 10 14.94 -53.64 16.11
C PRO A 10 15.24 -52.21 15.65
N GLU A 11 16.50 -51.78 15.70
CA GLU A 11 16.91 -50.42 15.33
C GLU A 11 16.45 -50.03 13.91
N THR A 12 16.30 -51.02 13.04
CA THR A 12 15.74 -50.92 11.68
C THR A 12 14.28 -50.49 11.63
N SER A 13 13.46 -50.80 12.64
CA SER A 13 12.06 -50.40 12.64
C SER A 13 11.91 -48.89 12.80
N SER A 14 12.76 -48.25 13.60
CA SER A 14 12.75 -46.78 13.79
C SER A 14 13.09 -46.03 12.49
N SER A 15 14.06 -46.54 11.72
CA SER A 15 14.44 -45.97 10.43
C SER A 15 13.39 -46.20 9.34
N VAL A 16 12.72 -47.36 9.36
CA VAL A 16 11.61 -47.68 8.43
C VAL A 16 10.37 -46.84 8.76
N TRP A 17 10.02 -46.69 10.04
CA TRP A 17 8.96 -45.78 10.46
C TRP A 17 9.29 -44.33 10.08
N GLY A 18 10.51 -43.87 10.33
CA GLY A 18 10.96 -42.53 9.91
C GLY A 18 10.94 -42.33 8.39
N ALA A 19 11.21 -43.36 7.59
CA ALA A 19 11.10 -43.30 6.13
C ALA A 19 9.65 -43.22 5.65
N LEU A 20 8.75 -44.03 6.23
CA LEU A 20 7.31 -44.01 5.94
C LEU A 20 6.66 -42.69 6.36
N LEU A 21 6.99 -42.19 7.55
CA LEU A 21 6.53 -40.88 8.04
C LEU A 21 7.02 -39.75 7.13
N ARG A 22 8.29 -39.75 6.72
CA ARG A 22 8.81 -38.76 5.76
C ARG A 22 8.12 -38.81 4.41
N SER A 23 7.87 -40.01 3.88
CA SER A 23 7.12 -40.19 2.63
C SER A 23 5.69 -39.61 2.75
N ARG A 24 4.99 -39.91 3.84
CA ARG A 24 3.61 -39.46 4.05
C ARG A 24 3.52 -37.96 4.32
N ILE A 25 4.50 -37.42 5.05
CA ILE A 25 4.65 -35.97 5.27
C ILE A 25 4.94 -35.27 3.94
N ALA A 26 5.82 -35.83 3.10
CA ALA A 26 6.12 -35.28 1.78
C ALA A 26 4.92 -35.35 0.81
N GLU A 27 4.11 -36.41 0.84
CA GLU A 27 2.91 -36.50 -0.01
C GLU A 27 1.75 -35.64 0.48
N THR A 28 1.61 -35.41 1.78
CA THR A 28 0.42 -34.75 2.34
C THR A 28 0.69 -33.32 2.77
N ILE A 29 1.77 -33.08 3.50
CA ILE A 29 2.05 -31.78 4.13
C ILE A 29 2.68 -30.82 3.12
N GLN A 30 3.63 -31.29 2.30
CA GLN A 30 4.29 -30.43 1.30
C GLN A 30 3.31 -29.77 0.33
N PRO A 31 2.38 -30.49 -0.34
CA PRO A 31 1.42 -29.84 -1.24
C PRO A 31 0.41 -28.96 -0.50
N GLN A 32 0.12 -29.23 0.78
CA GLN A 32 -0.73 -28.36 1.60
C GLN A 32 -0.01 -27.05 1.94
N VAL A 33 1.28 -27.13 2.30
CA VAL A 33 2.14 -25.97 2.55
C VAL A 33 2.31 -25.15 1.28
N ASP A 34 2.54 -25.78 0.13
CA ASP A 34 2.70 -25.07 -1.14
C ASP A 34 1.43 -24.35 -1.56
N ARG A 35 0.25 -24.99 -1.36
CA ARG A 35 -1.05 -24.34 -1.61
C ARG A 35 -1.29 -23.17 -0.66
N TRP A 36 -0.93 -23.31 0.60
CA TRP A 36 -1.07 -22.23 1.57
C TRP A 36 -0.11 -21.07 1.27
N CYS A 37 1.14 -21.36 0.92
CA CYS A 37 2.13 -20.37 0.54
C CYS A 37 1.72 -19.64 -0.74
N SER A 38 1.24 -20.37 -1.77
CA SER A 38 0.70 -19.77 -2.99
C SER A 38 -0.54 -18.91 -2.72
N GLY A 39 -1.39 -19.32 -1.79
CA GLY A 39 -2.54 -18.54 -1.36
C GLY A 39 -2.15 -17.25 -0.63
N LEU A 40 -1.10 -17.31 0.20
CA LEU A 40 -0.52 -16.13 0.82
C LEU A 40 0.12 -15.20 -0.21
N ASP A 41 0.83 -15.73 -1.20
CA ASP A 41 1.40 -14.91 -2.28
C ASP A 41 0.30 -14.19 -3.06
N ALA A 42 -0.78 -14.89 -3.42
CA ALA A 42 -1.91 -14.27 -4.11
C ALA A 42 -2.61 -13.21 -3.25
N LEU A 43 -2.80 -13.48 -1.95
CA LEU A 43 -3.39 -12.52 -1.00
C LEU A 43 -2.47 -11.31 -0.83
N LEU A 44 -1.16 -11.52 -0.68
CA LEU A 44 -0.17 -10.46 -0.55
C LEU A 44 -0.13 -9.59 -1.80
N LEU A 45 -0.04 -10.18 -2.99
CA LEU A 45 -0.06 -9.43 -4.25
C LEU A 45 -1.37 -8.64 -4.42
N GLY A 46 -2.51 -9.23 -4.07
CA GLY A 46 -3.82 -8.58 -4.16
C GLY A 46 -3.98 -7.44 -3.15
N LEU A 47 -3.73 -7.71 -1.87
CA LEU A 47 -3.84 -6.73 -0.80
C LEU A 47 -2.82 -5.61 -0.97
N PHE A 48 -1.59 -5.94 -1.36
CA PHE A 48 -0.56 -4.97 -1.65
C PHE A 48 -0.96 -4.08 -2.83
N SER A 49 -1.48 -4.63 -3.93
CA SER A 49 -1.94 -3.83 -5.07
C SER A 49 -3.09 -2.87 -4.70
N VAL A 50 -4.05 -3.33 -3.90
CA VAL A 50 -5.15 -2.49 -3.39
C VAL A 50 -4.62 -1.38 -2.50
N ILE A 51 -3.73 -1.71 -1.56
CA ILE A 51 -3.07 -0.77 -0.67
C ILE A 51 -2.29 0.27 -1.47
N VAL A 52 -1.43 -0.15 -2.41
CA VAL A 52 -0.67 0.74 -3.31
C VAL A 52 -1.60 1.66 -4.07
N THR A 53 -2.71 1.13 -4.62
CA THR A 53 -3.66 1.92 -5.40
C THR A 53 -4.39 2.95 -4.54
N ALA A 54 -4.85 2.56 -3.34
CA ALA A 54 -5.50 3.47 -2.40
C ALA A 54 -4.54 4.58 -1.95
N PHE A 55 -3.29 4.23 -1.63
CA PHE A 55 -2.27 5.19 -1.24
C PHE A 55 -1.81 6.09 -2.40
N LEU A 56 -1.79 5.57 -3.63
CA LEU A 56 -1.51 6.38 -4.82
C LEU A 56 -2.59 7.44 -5.02
N VAL A 57 -3.86 7.06 -4.91
CA VAL A 57 -5.00 7.99 -5.00
C VAL A 57 -4.92 9.06 -3.91
N ASP A 58 -4.65 8.66 -2.67
CA ASP A 58 -4.54 9.57 -1.53
C ASP A 58 -3.34 10.54 -1.68
N SER A 59 -2.20 10.02 -2.13
CA SER A 59 -1.04 10.84 -2.47
C SER A 59 -1.35 11.83 -3.60
N LEU A 60 -2.07 11.40 -4.64
CA LEU A 60 -2.44 12.27 -5.76
C LEU A 60 -3.33 13.41 -5.28
N THR A 61 -4.23 13.16 -4.31
CA THR A 61 -5.06 14.22 -3.72
C THR A 61 -4.26 15.23 -2.89
N GLY A 62 -3.23 14.79 -2.15
CA GLY A 62 -2.38 15.71 -1.36
C GLY A 62 -1.45 16.59 -2.21
N LEU A 63 -1.12 16.16 -3.44
CA LEU A 63 -0.31 16.90 -4.40
C LEU A 63 -1.14 17.74 -5.38
N GLN A 64 -2.45 17.85 -5.17
CA GLN A 64 -3.30 18.74 -5.95
C GLN A 64 -3.63 19.98 -5.13
N GLN A 65 -3.72 21.12 -5.83
CA GLN A 65 -4.24 22.34 -5.23
C GLN A 65 -5.66 22.06 -4.77
N ASP A 66 -5.95 22.32 -3.49
CA ASP A 66 -7.29 22.15 -2.93
C ASP A 66 -8.32 22.83 -3.84
N GLU A 67 -9.16 22.02 -4.46
CA GLU A 67 -10.15 22.43 -5.44
C GLU A 67 -11.13 23.44 -4.83
N VAL A 68 -11.45 23.30 -3.53
CA VAL A 68 -12.32 24.21 -2.80
C VAL A 68 -11.61 25.54 -2.60
N ALA A 69 -10.35 25.52 -2.17
CA ALA A 69 -9.56 26.73 -2.01
C ALA A 69 -9.39 27.47 -3.35
N ARG A 70 -9.08 26.75 -4.44
CA ARG A 70 -8.96 27.30 -5.79
C ARG A 70 -10.27 27.89 -6.30
N THR A 71 -11.38 27.19 -6.09
CA THR A 71 -12.71 27.67 -6.49
C THR A 71 -13.08 28.93 -5.71
N ASN A 72 -12.80 28.97 -4.42
CA ASN A 72 -13.01 30.16 -3.58
C ASN A 72 -12.16 31.34 -4.03
N GLU A 73 -10.88 31.11 -4.36
CA GLU A 73 -10.01 32.15 -4.92
C GLU A 73 -10.55 32.71 -6.25
N LEU A 74 -10.98 31.83 -7.16
CA LEU A 74 -11.58 32.24 -8.44
C LEU A 74 -12.89 33.01 -8.24
N LEU A 75 -13.75 32.56 -7.32
CA LEU A 75 -15.00 33.24 -6.99
C LEU A 75 -14.75 34.61 -6.35
N ALA A 76 -13.76 34.73 -5.47
CA ALA A 76 -13.36 36.01 -4.89
C ALA A 76 -12.85 36.97 -5.97
N ASN A 77 -12.03 36.48 -6.89
CA ASN A 77 -11.52 37.28 -8.01
C ASN A 77 -12.65 37.73 -8.97
N LEU A 78 -13.60 36.84 -9.29
CA LEU A 78 -14.78 37.21 -10.07
C LEU A 78 -15.66 38.24 -9.35
N THR A 79 -15.85 38.10 -8.04
CA THR A 79 -16.63 39.06 -7.25
C THR A 79 -15.97 40.44 -7.26
N GLU A 80 -14.64 40.50 -7.09
CA GLU A 80 -13.84 41.72 -7.16
C GLU A 80 -13.96 42.40 -8.53
N ILE A 81 -13.91 41.63 -9.62
CA ILE A 81 -14.12 42.13 -10.99
C ILE A 81 -15.53 42.73 -11.14
N VAL A 82 -16.56 42.04 -10.67
CA VAL A 82 -17.96 42.53 -10.75
C VAL A 82 -18.12 43.83 -9.97
N ILE A 83 -17.54 43.94 -8.78
CA ILE A 83 -17.54 45.16 -7.97
C ILE A 83 -16.85 46.29 -8.73
N GLN A 84 -15.65 46.07 -9.28
CA GLN A 84 -14.92 47.06 -10.05
C GLN A 84 -15.71 47.54 -11.29
N LEU A 85 -16.36 46.64 -12.03
CA LEU A 85 -17.21 47.02 -13.16
C LEU A 85 -18.42 47.84 -12.70
N SER A 86 -19.08 47.44 -11.60
CA SER A 86 -20.21 48.20 -11.05
C SER A 86 -19.81 49.60 -10.57
N ALA A 87 -18.56 49.77 -10.14
CA ALA A 87 -17.98 51.05 -9.77
C ALA A 87 -17.51 51.89 -10.97
N GLY A 88 -17.71 51.40 -12.21
CA GLY A 88 -17.39 52.10 -13.45
C GLY A 88 -15.97 51.87 -13.97
N ALA A 89 -15.26 50.84 -13.48
CA ALA A 89 -13.96 50.47 -14.04
C ALA A 89 -14.11 49.99 -15.49
N THR A 90 -13.19 50.44 -16.36
CA THR A 90 -13.11 49.96 -17.75
C THR A 90 -12.20 48.74 -17.83
N LEU A 91 -12.31 47.94 -18.91
CA LEU A 91 -11.53 46.71 -19.12
C LEU A 91 -10.01 46.90 -18.94
N SER A 92 -9.49 48.09 -19.24
CA SER A 92 -8.07 48.44 -19.12
C SER A 92 -7.62 48.73 -17.68
N THR A 93 -8.56 48.93 -16.76
CA THR A 93 -8.32 49.25 -15.34
C THR A 93 -8.63 48.10 -14.38
N LEU A 94 -9.12 46.95 -14.88
CA LEU A 94 -9.37 45.78 -14.04
C LEU A 94 -8.06 45.29 -13.43
N LYS A 95 -8.03 45.21 -12.10
CA LYS A 95 -6.91 44.62 -11.37
C LYS A 95 -7.30 43.20 -10.96
N VAL A 96 -6.89 42.23 -11.78
CA VAL A 96 -7.04 40.80 -11.49
C VAL A 96 -5.79 40.33 -10.77
N ALA A 97 -5.95 39.73 -9.58
CA ALA A 97 -4.83 39.09 -8.90
C ALA A 97 -4.38 37.87 -9.74
N PRO A 98 -3.07 37.69 -10.00
CA PRO A 98 -2.58 36.52 -10.70
C PRO A 98 -2.90 35.25 -9.90
N PRO A 99 -3.19 34.13 -10.58
CA PRO A 99 -3.49 32.87 -9.90
C PRO A 99 -2.29 32.45 -9.04
N THR A 100 -2.58 31.97 -7.83
CA THR A 100 -1.56 31.42 -6.93
C THR A 100 -0.97 30.17 -7.58
N SER A 101 0.36 30.12 -7.72
CA SER A 101 1.04 28.91 -8.19
C SER A 101 0.99 27.87 -7.09
N PHE A 102 0.44 26.70 -7.39
CA PHE A 102 0.42 25.59 -6.45
C PHE A 102 1.85 25.14 -6.11
N LEU A 103 2.18 25.17 -4.82
CA LEU A 103 3.40 24.61 -4.29
C LEU A 103 3.01 23.60 -3.20
N PRO A 104 3.13 22.29 -3.47
CA PRO A 104 2.81 21.27 -2.47
C PRO A 104 3.73 21.40 -1.27
N ASP A 105 3.21 21.11 -0.07
CA ASP A 105 4.02 21.21 1.14
C ASP A 105 5.18 20.22 1.11
N ALA A 106 6.35 20.66 1.57
CA ALA A 106 7.56 19.86 1.54
C ALA A 106 7.45 18.62 2.45
N VAL A 107 6.58 18.66 3.47
CA VAL A 107 6.30 17.54 4.37
C VAL A 107 5.52 16.44 3.65
N ASP A 108 4.48 16.80 2.91
CA ASP A 108 3.63 15.85 2.18
C ASP A 108 4.43 15.10 1.12
N VAL A 109 5.31 15.81 0.39
CA VAL A 109 6.22 15.20 -0.59
C VAL A 109 7.17 14.20 0.06
N ARG A 110 7.74 14.55 1.22
CA ARG A 110 8.66 13.67 1.95
C ARG A 110 7.94 12.44 2.49
N LEU A 111 6.77 12.61 3.11
CA LEU A 111 5.99 11.51 3.68
C LEU A 111 5.62 10.49 2.60
N ASN A 112 5.10 10.98 1.47
CA ASN A 112 4.78 10.15 0.33
C ASN A 112 6.01 9.41 -0.23
N SER A 113 7.17 10.08 -0.27
CA SER A 113 8.42 9.44 -0.70
C SER A 113 8.86 8.32 0.24
N TYR A 114 8.82 8.53 1.55
CA TYR A 114 9.17 7.51 2.54
C TYR A 114 8.22 6.32 2.49
N TRP A 115 6.92 6.59 2.30
CA TRP A 115 5.90 5.56 2.17
C TRP A 115 6.11 4.72 0.91
N THR A 116 6.37 5.36 -0.23
CA THR A 116 6.68 4.68 -1.50
C THR A 116 7.94 3.83 -1.38
N ILE A 117 8.99 4.33 -0.71
CA ILE A 117 10.23 3.58 -0.46
C ILE A 117 9.96 2.36 0.44
N SER A 118 9.20 2.53 1.53
CA SER A 118 8.80 1.44 2.41
C SER A 118 8.00 0.36 1.67
N LEU A 119 7.12 0.79 0.77
CA LEU A 119 6.29 -0.06 -0.07
C LEU A 119 7.15 -0.86 -1.07
N ILE A 120 8.10 -0.20 -1.74
CA ILE A 120 9.05 -0.84 -2.66
C ILE A 120 9.95 -1.85 -1.91
N LEU A 121 10.46 -1.48 -0.73
CA LEU A 121 11.27 -2.37 0.11
C LEU A 121 10.49 -3.62 0.53
N SER A 122 9.20 -3.48 0.84
CA SER A 122 8.33 -4.62 1.19
C SER A 122 8.16 -5.61 0.03
N VAL A 123 8.20 -5.16 -1.23
CA VAL A 123 8.11 -6.04 -2.42
C VAL A 123 9.46 -6.64 -2.76
N ARG A 124 10.53 -5.86 -2.62
CA ARG A 124 11.91 -6.28 -2.94
C ARG A 124 12.47 -7.30 -1.94
N ALA A 125 11.94 -7.34 -0.72
CA ALA A 125 12.34 -8.26 0.33
C ALA A 125 11.60 -9.61 0.27
N LEU A 126 10.65 -9.76 -0.64
CA LEU A 126 9.97 -11.01 -0.99
C LEU A 126 10.66 -11.64 -2.20
#